data_AF-A0A928PUD6-F1
#
_entry.id   AF-A0A928PUD6-F1
#
_cell.length_a   1.000
_cell.length_b   1.000
_cell.length_c   1.000
_cell.angle_alpha   90.00
_cell.angle_beta   90.00
_cell.angle_gamma   90.00
#
_symmetry.space_group_name_H-M   'P 1'
#
loop_
_entity.id
_entity.type
_entity.pdbx_description
1 polymer ?
#
loop_
_entity_poly.entity_id
_entity_poly.type
_entity_poly.pdbx_seq_one_letter_code
_entity_poly.pdbx_strand_id
1 'polypeptide(L)'
;MREIEQFIKENYPRTLRHHTEDDGPIVGLPHPYSVSGLKDIFREMYYWGTYFANVGLLASGEVAQAKNNVDNLLYLAETYGFVPNCNNRNNIQHRRSQPPFLYQAVKDVYTHIKDDGWLAHAYTVIAKEYTFWQIERLAPNGLNFYGNHGSMTDEEKEIILRDYRYRTEGKLTVSDEDAQRLAHTTLTLWESGWDFTSRFQLDGEHYNPVCLNALLYGLETTMAEFSRILHNGEETVWQDRARQRRDRMDALLWDAQAGIYNDWNFKEERLTPVHSAASLYPLFVGLSKDAEGERALLQQLMVPYGMAATVEQDYANIYQWDYPGVWPPLQYVAYVGCLNYGMTAEAAAIRDRYVKAVETAFRETGMLWEKYDGITAKPFDIEYPAQPLMGWTAQLYQFFKAAQK
;
A
#
# COMPACT_ATOMS: atom_id res chain seq x y z
N MET A 1 23.16 1.84 -15.29
CA MET A 1 22.43 3.10 -15.06
C MET A 1 21.63 3.56 -16.28
N ARG A 2 22.25 3.96 -17.41
CA ARG A 2 21.52 4.42 -18.63
C ARG A 2 20.57 3.37 -19.24
N GLU A 3 20.88 2.08 -19.10
CA GLU A 3 20.09 1.00 -19.69
C GLU A 3 18.71 0.82 -19.06
N ILE A 4 18.59 0.93 -17.72
CA ILE A 4 17.29 0.80 -17.04
C ILE A 4 16.40 2.01 -17.33
N GLU A 5 16.95 3.22 -17.29
CA GLU A 5 16.20 4.44 -17.63
C GLU A 5 15.70 4.40 -19.08
N GLN A 6 16.54 3.92 -20.01
CA GLN A 6 16.15 3.71 -21.39
C GLN A 6 15.07 2.63 -21.53
N PHE A 7 15.24 1.49 -20.85
CA PHE A 7 14.23 0.42 -20.81
C PHE A 7 12.89 0.95 -20.32
N ILE A 8 12.88 1.74 -19.24
CA ILE A 8 11.65 2.31 -18.69
C ILE A 8 11.00 3.24 -19.71
N LYS A 9 11.78 4.13 -20.32
CA LYS A 9 11.29 5.08 -21.33
C LYS A 9 10.68 4.38 -22.54
N GLU A 10 11.34 3.35 -23.06
CA GLU A 10 10.88 2.59 -24.24
C GLU A 10 9.60 1.80 -23.96
N ASN A 11 9.42 1.35 -22.73
CA ASN A 11 8.31 0.48 -22.36
C ASN A 11 7.15 1.20 -21.67
N TYR A 12 7.34 2.42 -21.18
CA TYR A 12 6.30 3.23 -20.54
C TYR A 12 5.01 3.38 -21.38
N PRO A 13 5.04 3.62 -22.71
CA PRO A 13 3.81 3.69 -23.49
C PRO A 13 2.96 2.42 -23.43
N ARG A 14 3.59 1.26 -23.18
CA ARG A 14 2.92 -0.05 -23.06
C ARG A 14 2.23 -0.24 -21.72
N THR A 15 2.50 0.61 -20.74
CA THR A 15 1.87 0.59 -19.41
C THR A 15 0.73 1.59 -19.30
N LEU A 16 0.35 2.24 -20.41
CA LEU A 16 -0.80 3.13 -20.46
C LEU A 16 -2.00 2.42 -21.10
N ARG A 17 -3.18 2.68 -20.58
CA ARG A 17 -4.46 2.22 -21.13
C ARG A 17 -5.40 3.40 -21.24
N HIS A 18 -6.29 3.34 -22.22
CA HIS A 18 -7.36 4.33 -22.39
C HIS A 18 -8.60 3.60 -22.87
N HIS A 19 -9.47 3.27 -21.91
CA HIS A 19 -10.71 2.55 -22.13
C HIS A 19 -11.82 3.27 -21.36
N THR A 20 -12.65 4.01 -22.07
CA THR A 20 -13.75 4.81 -21.49
C THR A 20 -15.06 4.02 -21.37
N GLU A 21 -15.14 2.86 -22.01
CA GLU A 21 -16.29 1.95 -21.99
C GLU A 21 -15.95 0.69 -21.19
N ASP A 22 -16.97 0.08 -20.59
CA ASP A 22 -16.82 -1.19 -19.88
C ASP A 22 -16.44 -2.31 -20.86
N ASP A 23 -15.51 -3.18 -20.45
CA ASP A 23 -15.13 -4.39 -21.19
C ASP A 23 -15.22 -5.61 -20.27
N GLY A 24 -16.32 -6.35 -20.41
CA GLY A 24 -16.65 -7.46 -19.53
C GLY A 24 -16.70 -7.01 -18.06
N PRO A 25 -15.85 -7.57 -17.18
CA PRO A 25 -15.81 -7.16 -15.78
C PRO A 25 -15.03 -5.85 -15.55
N ILE A 26 -14.28 -5.34 -16.52
CA ILE A 26 -13.47 -4.12 -16.35
C ILE A 26 -14.36 -2.90 -16.56
N VAL A 27 -14.36 -1.98 -15.60
CA VAL A 27 -15.11 -0.72 -15.64
C VAL A 27 -14.31 0.34 -16.38
N GLY A 28 -14.95 1.02 -17.33
CA GLY A 28 -14.34 2.12 -18.09
C GLY A 28 -13.96 3.31 -17.21
N LEU A 29 -12.86 3.98 -17.56
CA LEU A 29 -12.33 5.14 -16.83
C LEU A 29 -12.25 6.37 -17.74
N PRO A 30 -12.58 7.58 -17.24
CA PRO A 30 -12.68 8.79 -18.05
C PRO A 30 -11.35 9.30 -18.63
N HIS A 31 -10.21 8.95 -18.02
CA HIS A 31 -8.88 9.41 -18.45
C HIS A 31 -7.93 8.25 -18.76
N PRO A 32 -6.86 8.46 -19.55
CA PRO A 32 -5.79 7.48 -19.69
C PRO A 32 -5.16 7.12 -18.33
N TYR A 33 -4.87 5.86 -18.08
CA TYR A 33 -4.35 5.40 -16.79
C TYR A 33 -3.15 4.46 -16.92
N SER A 34 -2.33 4.43 -15.86
CA SER A 34 -1.20 3.52 -15.72
C SER A 34 -1.63 2.14 -15.21
N VAL A 35 -1.08 1.08 -15.78
CA VAL A 35 -1.23 -0.31 -15.31
C VAL A 35 0.14 -0.88 -14.88
N SER A 36 0.12 -1.89 -14.01
CA SER A 36 1.34 -2.34 -13.34
C SER A 36 2.29 -3.15 -14.24
N GLY A 37 1.77 -3.93 -15.18
CA GLY A 37 2.59 -4.86 -15.98
C GLY A 37 2.81 -4.48 -17.44
N LEU A 38 3.80 -5.13 -18.06
CA LEU A 38 4.14 -4.99 -19.49
C LEU A 38 3.38 -5.93 -20.42
N LYS A 39 2.83 -7.01 -19.85
CA LYS A 39 2.00 -7.96 -20.56
C LYS A 39 0.54 -7.50 -20.44
N ASP A 40 -0.28 -7.82 -21.44
CA ASP A 40 -1.73 -7.53 -21.47
C ASP A 40 -2.55 -8.30 -20.41
N ILE A 41 -1.89 -8.83 -19.39
CA ILE A 41 -2.48 -9.53 -18.25
C ILE A 41 -3.01 -8.52 -17.23
N PHE A 42 -2.38 -7.34 -17.09
CA PHE A 42 -2.85 -6.28 -16.21
C PHE A 42 -3.55 -5.20 -17.03
N ARG A 43 -4.87 -5.25 -17.08
CA ARG A 43 -5.70 -4.29 -17.83
C ARG A 43 -6.37 -3.28 -16.90
N GLU A 44 -6.44 -3.64 -15.62
CA GLU A 44 -7.04 -2.88 -14.55
C GLU A 44 -6.08 -1.87 -13.93
N MET A 45 -6.66 -0.74 -13.53
CA MET A 45 -6.03 0.24 -12.66
C MET A 45 -6.17 -0.23 -11.20
N TYR A 46 -5.05 -0.39 -10.50
CA TYR A 46 -5.01 -0.77 -9.08
C TYR A 46 -4.80 0.46 -8.20
N TYR A 47 -5.50 0.55 -7.07
CA TYR A 47 -5.53 1.75 -6.25
C TYR A 47 -4.15 2.14 -5.69
N TRP A 48 -3.63 1.40 -4.71
CA TRP A 48 -2.39 1.80 -4.05
C TRP A 48 -1.17 1.72 -4.98
N GLY A 49 -1.19 0.79 -5.94
CA GLY A 49 -0.14 0.65 -6.95
C GLY A 49 -0.04 1.89 -7.84
N THR A 50 -1.18 2.52 -8.15
CA THR A 50 -1.22 3.79 -8.88
C THR A 50 -0.55 4.93 -8.10
N TYR A 51 -0.72 5.01 -6.78
CA TYR A 51 -0.03 6.03 -5.99
C TYR A 51 1.50 5.93 -6.14
N PHE A 52 2.06 4.74 -5.96
CA PHE A 52 3.51 4.54 -6.13
C PHE A 52 3.97 4.72 -7.58
N ALA A 53 3.11 4.47 -8.57
CA ALA A 53 3.41 4.83 -9.94
C ALA A 53 3.48 6.36 -10.12
N ASN A 54 2.54 7.10 -9.52
CA ASN A 54 2.50 8.56 -9.57
C ASN A 54 3.73 9.22 -8.95
N VAL A 55 4.31 8.64 -7.88
CA VAL A 55 5.54 9.13 -7.27
C VAL A 55 6.67 9.28 -8.31
N GLY A 56 6.88 8.25 -9.14
CA GLY A 56 7.91 8.30 -10.20
C GLY A 56 7.53 9.20 -11.37
N LEU A 57 6.24 9.23 -11.75
CA LEU A 57 5.75 10.12 -12.81
C LEU A 57 5.98 11.59 -12.43
N LEU A 58 5.67 11.98 -11.20
CA LEU A 58 5.90 13.34 -10.72
C LEU A 58 7.41 13.66 -10.67
N ALA A 59 8.23 12.73 -10.18
CA ALA A 59 9.69 12.89 -10.14
C ALA A 59 10.33 13.03 -11.54
N SER A 60 9.70 12.45 -12.58
CA SER A 60 10.13 12.55 -13.96
C SER A 60 9.47 13.68 -14.75
N GLY A 61 8.56 14.45 -14.14
CA GLY A 61 7.87 15.59 -14.76
C GLY A 61 6.61 15.22 -15.56
N GLU A 62 6.16 13.96 -15.51
CA GLU A 62 4.95 13.44 -16.17
C GLU A 62 3.68 13.81 -15.38
N VAL A 63 3.54 15.10 -15.03
CA VAL A 63 2.46 15.64 -14.18
C VAL A 63 1.08 15.37 -14.78
N ALA A 64 0.94 15.48 -16.10
CA ALA A 64 -0.34 15.26 -16.78
C ALA A 64 -0.85 13.82 -16.60
N GLN A 65 0.03 12.82 -16.73
CA GLN A 65 -0.37 11.43 -16.51
C GLN A 65 -0.63 11.14 -15.03
N ALA A 66 0.18 11.69 -14.12
CA ALA A 66 -0.07 11.57 -12.69
C ALA A 66 -1.44 12.15 -12.31
N LYS A 67 -1.82 13.30 -12.88
CA LYS A 67 -3.15 13.90 -12.70
C LYS A 67 -4.25 13.01 -13.29
N ASN A 68 -4.09 12.48 -14.51
CA ASN A 68 -5.08 11.57 -15.10
C ASN A 68 -5.34 10.34 -14.22
N ASN A 69 -4.28 9.77 -13.63
CA ASN A 69 -4.39 8.70 -12.66
C ASN A 69 -5.21 9.14 -11.44
N VAL A 70 -4.91 10.30 -10.83
CA VAL A 70 -5.68 10.79 -9.68
C VAL A 70 -7.15 11.08 -10.05
N ASP A 71 -7.41 11.67 -11.22
CA ASP A 71 -8.77 11.94 -11.69
C ASP A 71 -9.60 10.65 -11.84
N ASN A 72 -8.99 9.56 -12.30
CA ASN A 72 -9.65 8.26 -12.36
C ASN A 72 -9.92 7.65 -10.97
N LEU A 73 -9.01 7.81 -10.00
CA LEU A 73 -9.25 7.38 -8.61
C LEU A 73 -10.37 8.21 -7.97
N LEU A 74 -10.40 9.53 -8.23
CA LEU A 74 -11.48 10.41 -7.80
C LEU A 74 -12.82 9.98 -8.41
N TYR A 75 -12.86 9.69 -9.72
CA TYR A 75 -14.06 9.18 -10.39
C TYR A 75 -14.58 7.89 -9.75
N LEU A 76 -13.69 6.94 -9.43
CA LEU A 76 -14.08 5.68 -8.78
C LEU A 76 -14.66 5.94 -7.37
N ALA A 77 -13.99 6.77 -6.56
CA ALA A 77 -14.47 7.15 -5.23
C ALA A 77 -15.78 7.93 -5.27
N GLU A 78 -15.95 8.84 -6.24
CA GLU A 78 -17.19 9.58 -6.44
C GLU A 78 -18.33 8.64 -6.85
N THR A 79 -18.06 7.70 -7.75
CA THR A 79 -19.08 6.78 -8.28
C THR A 79 -19.52 5.74 -7.26
N TYR A 80 -18.57 5.10 -6.56
CA TYR A 80 -18.82 3.94 -5.70
C TYR A 80 -18.79 4.26 -4.20
N GLY A 81 -18.35 5.47 -3.82
CA GLY A 81 -18.20 5.90 -2.43
C GLY A 81 -16.88 5.50 -1.77
N PHE A 82 -16.01 4.78 -2.49
CA PHE A 82 -14.67 4.38 -2.08
C PHE A 82 -13.85 4.08 -3.34
N VAL A 83 -12.53 4.05 -3.22
CA VAL A 83 -11.68 3.56 -4.31
C VAL A 83 -11.59 2.03 -4.21
N PRO A 84 -12.06 1.26 -5.21
CA PRO A 84 -11.91 -0.19 -5.20
C PRO A 84 -10.45 -0.60 -5.39
N ASN A 85 -10.10 -1.81 -4.97
CA ASN A 85 -8.76 -2.39 -5.19
C ASN A 85 -8.33 -2.23 -6.65
N CYS A 86 -9.26 -2.53 -7.58
CA CYS A 86 -9.09 -2.24 -8.99
C CYS A 86 -10.43 -1.92 -9.67
N ASN A 87 -10.40 -1.34 -10.88
CA ASN A 87 -11.59 -1.04 -11.69
C ASN A 87 -12.23 -2.31 -12.30
N ASN A 88 -12.48 -3.33 -11.48
CA ASN A 88 -13.16 -4.56 -11.85
C ASN A 88 -14.48 -4.66 -11.09
N ARG A 89 -15.59 -4.93 -11.80
CA ARG A 89 -16.95 -4.97 -11.26
C ARG A 89 -17.11 -5.98 -10.13
N ASN A 90 -16.46 -7.15 -10.22
CA ASN A 90 -16.52 -8.13 -9.13
C ASN A 90 -15.84 -7.58 -7.88
N ASN A 91 -14.70 -6.90 -8.03
CA ASN A 91 -14.01 -6.27 -6.92
C ASN A 91 -14.86 -5.17 -6.25
N ILE A 92 -15.49 -4.33 -7.07
CA ILE A 92 -16.38 -3.26 -6.65
C ILE A 92 -17.61 -3.80 -5.92
N GLN A 93 -18.26 -4.84 -6.45
CA GLN A 93 -19.45 -5.45 -5.83
C GLN A 93 -19.16 -6.04 -4.45
N HIS A 94 -17.97 -6.62 -4.26
CA HIS A 94 -17.51 -7.08 -2.95
C HIS A 94 -16.98 -5.97 -2.04
N ARG A 95 -17.06 -4.71 -2.47
CA ARG A 95 -16.63 -3.52 -1.72
C ARG A 95 -15.20 -3.63 -1.18
N ARG A 96 -14.30 -4.23 -1.96
CA ARG A 96 -12.89 -4.41 -1.59
C ARG A 96 -12.09 -3.19 -2.02
N SER A 97 -11.45 -2.54 -1.06
CA SER A 97 -10.59 -1.38 -1.26
C SER A 97 -9.11 -1.80 -1.37
N GLN A 98 -8.21 -0.85 -1.16
CA GLN A 98 -6.78 -1.01 -0.94
C GLN A 98 -6.28 0.10 0.02
N PRO A 99 -5.01 0.10 0.48
CA PRO A 99 -4.50 1.14 1.38
C PRO A 99 -4.82 2.57 0.88
N PRO A 100 -5.42 3.45 1.71
CA PRO A 100 -6.02 4.69 1.24
C PRO A 100 -4.99 5.79 0.99
N PHE A 101 -4.39 5.78 -0.19
CA PHE A 101 -3.39 6.77 -0.63
C PHE A 101 -3.96 7.92 -1.47
N LEU A 102 -5.28 7.98 -1.72
CA LEU A 102 -5.89 9.03 -2.55
C LEU A 102 -5.59 10.44 -2.03
N TYR A 103 -5.67 10.67 -0.72
CA TYR A 103 -5.37 11.98 -0.12
C TYR A 103 -3.94 12.43 -0.42
N GLN A 104 -2.98 11.51 -0.35
CA GLN A 104 -1.58 11.79 -0.59
C GLN A 104 -1.32 12.01 -2.09
N ALA A 105 -1.93 11.18 -2.95
CA ALA A 105 -1.86 11.35 -4.40
C ALA A 105 -2.41 12.72 -4.86
N VAL A 106 -3.52 13.16 -4.27
CA VAL A 106 -4.10 14.49 -4.49
C VAL A 106 -3.15 15.58 -4.01
N LYS A 107 -2.59 15.44 -2.79
CA LYS A 107 -1.63 16.40 -2.24
C LYS A 107 -0.42 16.55 -3.14
N ASP A 108 0.17 15.44 -3.58
CA ASP A 108 1.36 15.43 -4.41
C ASP A 108 1.10 16.11 -5.76
N VAL A 109 0.02 15.75 -6.48
CA VAL A 109 -0.36 16.39 -7.75
C VAL A 109 -0.67 17.88 -7.56
N TYR A 110 -1.38 18.25 -6.49
CA TYR A 110 -1.70 19.64 -6.18
C TYR A 110 -0.45 20.51 -6.02
N THR A 111 0.68 19.95 -5.52
CA THR A 111 1.94 20.70 -5.44
C THR A 111 2.46 21.18 -6.79
N HIS A 112 2.08 20.52 -7.89
CA HIS A 112 2.49 20.89 -9.25
C HIS A 112 1.45 21.76 -9.97
N ILE A 113 0.15 21.45 -9.82
CA ILE A 113 -0.88 22.12 -10.61
C ILE A 113 -1.47 23.37 -9.95
N LYS A 114 -1.45 23.44 -8.61
CA LYS A 114 -1.96 24.58 -7.81
C LYS A 114 -3.35 25.07 -8.25
N ASP A 115 -4.25 24.12 -8.52
CA ASP A 115 -5.63 24.37 -8.92
C ASP A 115 -6.57 24.14 -7.73
N ASP A 116 -7.03 25.23 -7.11
CA ASP A 116 -7.92 25.21 -5.96
C ASP A 116 -9.31 24.64 -6.31
N GLY A 117 -9.77 24.82 -7.55
CA GLY A 117 -11.06 24.28 -8.01
C GLY A 117 -11.00 22.75 -8.10
N TRP A 118 -9.90 22.23 -8.65
CA TRP A 118 -9.63 20.79 -8.63
C TRP A 118 -9.48 20.25 -7.21
N LEU A 119 -8.78 20.98 -6.33
CA LEU A 119 -8.63 20.59 -4.93
C LEU A 119 -9.97 20.55 -4.19
N ALA A 120 -10.87 21.52 -4.43
CA ALA A 120 -12.20 21.55 -3.83
C ALA A 120 -13.06 20.34 -4.22
N HIS A 121 -13.00 19.94 -5.49
CA HIS A 121 -13.62 18.70 -5.96
C HIS A 121 -13.00 17.48 -5.26
N ALA A 122 -11.68 17.37 -5.29
CA ALA A 122 -10.96 16.26 -4.67
C ALA A 122 -11.25 16.13 -3.17
N TYR A 123 -11.30 17.25 -2.45
CA TYR A 123 -11.66 17.31 -1.03
C TYR A 123 -13.02 16.66 -0.75
N THR A 124 -14.04 17.01 -1.55
CA THR A 124 -15.39 16.47 -1.39
C THR A 124 -15.42 14.96 -1.61
N VAL A 125 -14.67 14.48 -2.61
CA VAL A 125 -14.58 13.05 -2.92
C VAL A 125 -13.80 12.28 -1.85
N ILE A 126 -12.69 12.82 -1.33
CA ILE A 126 -11.93 12.20 -0.24
C ILE A 126 -12.78 12.10 1.04
N ALA A 127 -13.60 13.12 1.34
CA ALA A 127 -14.54 13.05 2.47
C ALA A 127 -15.57 11.90 2.32
N LYS A 128 -15.97 11.60 1.08
CA LYS A 128 -16.83 10.45 0.77
C LYS A 128 -16.10 9.13 1.01
N GLU A 129 -14.87 8.97 0.53
CA GLU A 129 -14.05 7.79 0.81
C GLU A 129 -13.78 7.62 2.32
N TYR A 130 -13.51 8.70 3.04
CA TYR A 130 -13.34 8.66 4.49
C TYR A 130 -14.57 8.09 5.19
N THR A 131 -15.78 8.43 4.72
CA THR A 131 -17.04 7.90 5.24
C THR A 131 -17.13 6.38 5.06
N PHE A 132 -16.67 5.83 3.93
CA PHE A 132 -16.56 4.38 3.74
C PHE A 132 -15.69 3.75 4.83
N TRP A 133 -14.50 4.30 5.10
CA TRP A 133 -13.63 3.76 6.15
C TRP A 133 -14.29 3.85 7.54
N GLN A 134 -14.99 4.93 7.86
CA GLN A 134 -15.63 5.10 9.17
C GLN A 134 -16.92 4.29 9.37
N ILE A 135 -17.54 3.77 8.30
CA ILE A 135 -18.78 2.97 8.39
C ILE A 135 -18.48 1.48 8.18
N GLU A 136 -17.73 1.16 7.14
CA GLU A 136 -17.57 -0.22 6.66
C GLU A 136 -16.35 -0.93 7.24
N ARG A 137 -15.42 -0.17 7.81
CA ARG A 137 -14.11 -0.64 8.29
C ARG A 137 -13.80 -0.20 9.70
N LEU A 138 -14.81 0.17 10.49
CA LEU A 138 -14.64 0.63 11.87
C LEU A 138 -14.88 -0.53 12.84
N ALA A 139 -13.87 -0.85 13.65
CA ALA A 139 -13.98 -1.84 14.71
C ALA A 139 -14.67 -1.23 15.96
N PRO A 140 -15.21 -2.05 16.88
CA PRO A 140 -15.91 -1.57 18.08
C PRO A 140 -15.07 -0.66 18.99
N ASN A 141 -13.75 -0.77 18.95
CA ASN A 141 -12.82 0.09 19.71
C ASN A 141 -12.55 1.45 19.04
N GLY A 142 -13.15 1.72 17.88
CA GLY A 142 -13.02 2.99 17.17
C GLY A 142 -11.75 3.13 16.31
N LEU A 143 -10.98 2.06 16.11
CA LEU A 143 -9.93 1.99 15.09
C LEU A 143 -10.40 1.18 13.89
N ASN A 144 -9.67 1.30 12.78
CA ASN A 144 -10.05 0.68 11.52
C ASN A 144 -9.38 -0.68 11.30
N PHE A 145 -10.04 -1.54 10.53
CA PHE A 145 -9.56 -2.86 10.10
C PHE A 145 -9.68 -3.01 8.57
N TYR A 146 -9.01 -4.01 7.98
CA TYR A 146 -9.19 -4.39 6.57
C TYR A 146 -10.10 -5.62 6.44
N GLY A 147 -10.83 -5.74 5.33
CA GLY A 147 -11.70 -6.87 5.05
C GLY A 147 -13.15 -6.61 5.48
N ASN A 148 -13.88 -7.64 5.88
CA ASN A 148 -15.28 -7.52 6.28
C ASN A 148 -15.56 -8.44 7.47
N HIS A 149 -16.23 -7.94 8.51
CA HIS A 149 -16.71 -8.75 9.64
C HIS A 149 -18.03 -9.49 9.34
N GLY A 150 -18.56 -9.38 8.13
CA GLY A 150 -19.78 -10.06 7.71
C GLY A 150 -19.63 -11.59 7.67
N SER A 151 -20.73 -12.30 7.91
CA SER A 151 -20.78 -13.75 7.72
C SER A 151 -20.53 -14.11 6.25
N MET A 152 -19.64 -15.07 5.99
CA MET A 152 -19.48 -15.68 4.68
C MET A 152 -20.24 -17.00 4.60
N THR A 153 -20.88 -17.23 3.46
CA THR A 153 -21.42 -18.54 3.09
C THR A 153 -20.28 -19.54 2.85
N ASP A 154 -20.58 -20.84 2.95
CA ASP A 154 -19.57 -21.87 2.70
C ASP A 154 -19.08 -21.88 1.23
N GLU A 155 -19.94 -21.47 0.29
CA GLU A 155 -19.56 -21.30 -1.12
C GLU A 155 -18.54 -20.15 -1.30
N GLU A 156 -18.75 -19.00 -0.65
CA GLU A 156 -17.81 -17.88 -0.69
C GLU A 156 -16.45 -18.27 -0.10
N LYS A 157 -16.46 -18.98 1.04
CA LYS A 157 -15.22 -19.47 1.67
C LYS A 157 -14.47 -20.41 0.72
N GLU A 158 -15.16 -21.34 0.07
CA GLU A 158 -14.51 -22.29 -0.84
C GLU A 158 -13.95 -21.61 -2.09
N ILE A 159 -14.62 -20.57 -2.61
CA ILE A 159 -14.07 -19.74 -3.71
C ILE A 159 -12.77 -19.08 -3.28
N ILE A 160 -12.74 -18.48 -2.08
CA ILE A 160 -11.56 -17.80 -1.53
C ILE A 160 -10.42 -18.81 -1.29
N LEU A 161 -10.71 -19.95 -0.70
CA LEU A 161 -9.72 -21.00 -0.42
C LEU A 161 -9.17 -21.63 -1.70
N ARG A 162 -9.99 -21.75 -2.74
CA ARG A 162 -9.52 -22.18 -4.05
C ARG A 162 -8.53 -21.19 -4.66
N ASP A 163 -8.79 -19.88 -4.53
CA ASP A 163 -7.84 -18.85 -4.98
C ASP A 163 -6.52 -18.94 -4.20
N TYR A 164 -6.60 -19.07 -2.87
CA TYR A 164 -5.41 -19.28 -2.03
C TYR A 164 -4.59 -20.50 -2.48
N ARG A 165 -5.23 -21.66 -2.66
CA ARG A 165 -4.56 -22.89 -3.12
C ARG A 165 -3.95 -22.74 -4.51
N TYR A 166 -4.65 -22.03 -5.40
CA TYR A 166 -4.16 -21.76 -6.75
C TYR A 166 -2.91 -20.87 -6.71
N ARG A 167 -2.96 -19.75 -5.97
CA ARG A 167 -1.86 -18.78 -5.86
C ARG A 167 -0.64 -19.32 -5.15
N THR A 168 -0.81 -20.27 -4.25
CA THR A 168 0.29 -20.92 -3.52
C THR A 168 0.79 -22.19 -4.22
N GLU A 169 0.19 -22.57 -5.36
CA GLU A 169 0.46 -23.83 -6.08
C GLU A 169 0.35 -25.08 -5.15
N GLY A 170 -0.44 -24.98 -4.08
CA GLY A 170 -0.54 -25.99 -3.03
C GLY A 170 0.73 -26.19 -2.18
N LYS A 171 1.75 -25.34 -2.34
CA LYS A 171 3.03 -25.43 -1.60
C LYS A 171 2.89 -25.04 -0.13
N LEU A 172 1.90 -24.20 0.19
CA LEU A 172 1.64 -23.74 1.54
C LEU A 172 0.46 -24.52 2.13
N THR A 173 0.67 -25.12 3.29
CA THR A 173 -0.33 -25.99 3.94
C THR A 173 -1.05 -25.24 5.06
N VAL A 174 -2.36 -25.50 5.17
CA VAL A 174 -3.24 -25.01 6.22
C VAL A 174 -4.07 -26.19 6.69
N SER A 175 -4.33 -26.29 7.99
CA SER A 175 -5.17 -27.35 8.56
C SER A 175 -6.63 -27.19 8.11
N ASP A 176 -7.40 -28.28 8.08
CA ASP A 176 -8.83 -28.21 7.76
C ASP A 176 -9.60 -27.35 8.77
N GLU A 177 -9.16 -27.34 10.04
CA GLU A 177 -9.73 -26.52 11.12
C GLU A 177 -9.49 -25.02 10.87
N ASP A 178 -8.32 -24.66 10.35
CA ASP A 178 -7.92 -23.28 10.09
C ASP A 178 -8.43 -22.72 8.75
N ALA A 179 -8.94 -23.56 7.86
CA ALA A 179 -9.40 -23.16 6.53
C ALA A 179 -10.48 -22.05 6.60
N GLN A 180 -11.39 -22.10 7.58
CA GLN A 180 -12.42 -21.06 7.72
C GLN A 180 -11.82 -19.71 8.11
N ARG A 181 -10.89 -19.71 9.07
CA ARG A 181 -10.19 -18.52 9.55
C ARG A 181 -9.32 -17.91 8.45
N LEU A 182 -8.71 -18.76 7.63
CA LEU A 182 -7.95 -18.33 6.46
C LEU A 182 -8.82 -17.61 5.43
N ALA A 183 -10.06 -18.04 5.18
CA ALA A 183 -10.94 -17.36 4.24
C ALA A 183 -11.25 -15.92 4.67
N HIS A 184 -11.55 -15.70 5.95
CA HIS A 184 -11.73 -14.37 6.55
C HIS A 184 -10.45 -13.51 6.48
N THR A 185 -9.32 -14.11 6.87
CA THR A 185 -8.01 -13.44 6.80
C THR A 185 -7.65 -13.08 5.37
N THR A 186 -8.00 -13.90 4.38
CA THR A 186 -7.70 -13.64 2.97
C THR A 186 -8.35 -12.36 2.44
N LEU A 187 -9.57 -12.02 2.89
CA LEU A 187 -10.19 -10.74 2.56
C LEU A 187 -9.39 -9.55 3.12
N THR A 188 -8.88 -9.69 4.34
CA THR A 188 -8.00 -8.71 4.98
C THR A 188 -6.71 -8.56 4.19
N LEU A 189 -6.11 -9.67 3.80
CA LEU A 189 -4.85 -9.72 3.06
C LEU A 189 -5.01 -9.00 1.70
N TRP A 190 -6.06 -9.32 0.93
CA TRP A 190 -6.33 -8.68 -0.37
C TRP A 190 -6.60 -7.18 -0.26
N GLU A 191 -7.31 -6.73 0.77
CA GLU A 191 -7.60 -5.30 0.96
C GLU A 191 -6.42 -4.53 1.57
N SER A 192 -5.56 -5.20 2.35
CA SER A 192 -4.33 -4.60 2.87
C SER A 192 -3.26 -4.41 1.80
N GLY A 193 -3.36 -5.13 0.68
CA GLY A 193 -2.34 -5.23 -0.36
C GLY A 193 -1.17 -6.16 0.00
N TRP A 194 -1.19 -6.77 1.20
CA TRP A 194 -0.15 -7.71 1.66
C TRP A 194 -0.64 -9.17 1.51
N ASP A 195 -1.15 -9.50 0.34
CA ASP A 195 -1.63 -10.84 0.03
C ASP A 195 -0.51 -11.70 -0.59
N PHE A 196 0.11 -12.64 0.12
CA PHE A 196 -0.10 -13.01 1.53
C PHE A 196 1.10 -12.64 2.42
N THR A 197 0.86 -12.59 3.73
CA THR A 197 1.84 -12.34 4.80
C THR A 197 1.44 -13.09 6.07
N SER A 198 2.43 -13.49 6.85
CA SER A 198 2.27 -14.02 8.20
C SER A 198 1.85 -12.97 9.23
N ARG A 199 1.98 -11.67 8.92
CA ARG A 199 1.69 -10.53 9.81
C ARG A 199 0.32 -10.59 10.49
N PHE A 200 -0.69 -11.11 9.79
CA PHE A 200 -2.07 -11.21 10.26
C PHE A 200 -2.44 -12.58 10.84
N GLN A 201 -1.50 -13.53 10.86
CA GLN A 201 -1.75 -14.92 11.25
C GLN A 201 -2.98 -15.46 10.51
N LEU A 202 -3.95 -16.00 11.24
CA LEU A 202 -5.25 -16.46 10.73
C LEU A 202 -6.41 -15.64 11.32
N ASP A 203 -6.14 -14.45 11.83
CA ASP A 203 -7.15 -13.60 12.48
C ASP A 203 -7.21 -12.21 11.85
N GLY A 204 -6.92 -12.09 10.55
CA GLY A 204 -6.74 -10.80 9.88
C GLY A 204 -7.89 -9.82 10.09
N GLU A 205 -9.12 -10.32 10.11
CA GLU A 205 -10.31 -9.49 10.33
C GLU A 205 -10.35 -8.86 11.73
N HIS A 206 -9.67 -9.45 12.72
CA HIS A 206 -9.63 -8.96 14.09
C HIS A 206 -8.46 -8.02 14.38
N TYR A 207 -7.61 -7.72 13.40
CA TYR A 207 -6.52 -6.78 13.58
C TYR A 207 -6.95 -5.36 13.21
N ASN A 208 -6.59 -4.40 14.06
CA ASN A 208 -6.43 -3.00 13.68
C ASN A 208 -5.01 -2.80 13.15
N PRO A 209 -4.81 -2.72 11.82
CA PRO A 209 -3.48 -2.64 11.25
C PRO A 209 -2.89 -1.25 11.51
N VAL A 210 -1.63 -1.20 11.97
CA VAL A 210 -0.93 0.06 12.21
C VAL A 210 -0.82 0.90 10.94
N CYS A 211 -0.56 0.28 9.79
CA CYS A 211 -0.45 0.98 8.52
C CYS A 211 -1.78 1.65 8.08
N LEU A 212 -2.93 0.98 8.24
CA LEU A 212 -4.23 1.56 7.89
C LEU A 212 -4.54 2.77 8.77
N ASN A 213 -4.39 2.61 10.08
CA ASN A 213 -4.72 3.68 11.02
C ASN A 213 -3.74 4.85 10.91
N ALA A 214 -2.46 4.58 10.62
CA ALA A 214 -1.49 5.62 10.27
C ALA A 214 -1.89 6.36 8.99
N LEU A 215 -2.31 5.67 7.92
CA LEU A 215 -2.76 6.31 6.68
C LEU A 215 -4.02 7.15 6.88
N LEU A 216 -4.97 6.68 7.69
CA LEU A 216 -6.17 7.46 8.02
C LEU A 216 -5.86 8.69 8.87
N TYR A 217 -4.86 8.60 9.76
CA TYR A 217 -4.32 9.79 10.44
C TYR A 217 -3.70 10.78 9.44
N GLY A 218 -2.94 10.28 8.46
CA GLY A 218 -2.39 11.09 7.36
C GLY A 218 -3.48 11.74 6.52
N LEU A 219 -4.58 11.02 6.25
CA LEU A 219 -5.76 11.54 5.57
C LEU A 219 -6.39 12.68 6.39
N GLU A 220 -6.68 12.44 7.67
CA GLU A 220 -7.32 13.43 8.55
C GLU A 220 -6.48 14.72 8.66
N THR A 221 -5.16 14.59 8.84
CA THR A 221 -4.25 15.75 8.88
C THR A 221 -4.16 16.48 7.54
N THR A 222 -4.16 15.75 6.42
CA THR A 222 -4.15 16.36 5.08
C THR A 222 -5.48 17.04 4.75
N MET A 223 -6.61 16.50 5.18
CA MET A 223 -7.91 17.14 5.01
C MET A 223 -8.02 18.43 5.82
N ALA A 224 -7.39 18.51 7.00
CA ALA A 224 -7.25 19.77 7.73
C ALA A 224 -6.43 20.81 6.93
N GLU A 225 -5.35 20.39 6.27
CA GLU A 225 -4.54 21.25 5.39
C GLU A 225 -5.34 21.74 4.17
N PHE A 226 -6.06 20.85 3.49
CA PHE A 226 -6.91 21.20 2.36
C PHE A 226 -8.04 22.14 2.77
N SER A 227 -8.68 21.89 3.91
CA SER A 227 -9.70 22.78 4.47
C SER A 227 -9.17 24.20 4.70
N ARG A 228 -7.93 24.34 5.17
CA ARG A 228 -7.26 25.62 5.36
C ARG A 228 -7.01 26.33 4.03
N ILE A 229 -6.51 25.62 3.02
CA ILE A 229 -6.27 26.16 1.66
C ILE A 229 -7.59 26.65 1.04
N LEU A 230 -8.65 25.87 1.17
CA LEU A 230 -9.96 26.15 0.58
C LEU A 230 -10.82 27.11 1.41
N HIS A 231 -10.40 27.47 2.62
CA HIS A 231 -11.14 28.29 3.57
C HIS A 231 -12.59 27.80 3.82
N ASN A 232 -12.80 26.48 3.85
CA ASN A 232 -14.15 25.90 3.95
C ASN A 232 -14.66 25.71 5.39
N GLY A 233 -13.85 26.03 6.40
CA GLY A 233 -14.26 26.04 7.81
C GLY A 233 -14.22 24.69 8.54
N GLU A 234 -13.75 23.61 7.89
CA GLU A 234 -13.72 22.26 8.48
C GLU A 234 -12.36 21.87 9.11
N GLU A 235 -11.40 22.78 9.17
CA GLU A 235 -10.02 22.49 9.61
C GLU A 235 -10.00 21.88 11.00
N THR A 236 -10.74 22.47 11.95
CA THR A 236 -10.81 22.00 13.34
C THR A 236 -11.47 20.63 13.45
N VAL A 237 -12.50 20.36 12.64
CA VAL A 237 -13.17 19.04 12.61
C VAL A 237 -12.19 17.93 12.24
N TRP A 238 -11.35 18.17 11.23
CA TRP A 238 -10.34 17.21 10.80
C TRP A 238 -9.19 17.08 11.80
N GLN A 239 -8.75 18.18 12.41
CA GLN A 239 -7.78 18.13 13.50
C GLN A 239 -8.30 17.32 14.69
N ASP A 240 -9.58 17.45 15.04
CA ASP A 240 -10.19 16.71 16.14
C ASP A 240 -10.24 15.21 15.85
N ARG A 241 -10.57 14.83 14.61
CA ARG A 241 -10.53 13.42 14.16
C ARG A 241 -9.12 12.84 14.25
N ALA A 242 -8.11 13.57 13.73
CA ALA A 242 -6.71 13.16 13.80
C ALA A 242 -6.23 12.97 15.25
N ARG A 243 -6.60 13.87 16.16
CA ARG A 243 -6.27 13.74 17.60
C ARG A 243 -6.92 12.51 18.22
N GLN A 244 -8.22 12.29 17.99
CA GLN A 244 -8.93 11.11 18.51
C GLN A 244 -8.33 9.80 18.00
N ARG A 245 -7.92 9.75 16.72
CA ARG A 245 -7.26 8.57 16.16
C ARG A 245 -5.90 8.33 16.80
N ARG A 246 -5.08 9.38 16.95
CA ARG A 246 -3.80 9.30 17.65
C ARG A 246 -3.99 8.76 19.07
N ASP A 247 -4.91 9.32 19.84
CA ASP A 247 -5.16 8.89 21.22
C ASP A 247 -5.53 7.40 21.30
N ARG A 248 -6.33 6.89 20.35
CA ARG A 248 -6.66 5.46 20.27
C ARG A 248 -5.45 4.61 19.84
N MET A 249 -4.65 5.07 18.89
CA MET A 249 -3.43 4.36 18.47
C MET A 249 -2.41 4.29 19.62
N ASP A 250 -2.23 5.38 20.37
CA ASP A 250 -1.39 5.42 21.57
C ASP A 250 -1.87 4.46 22.65
N ALA A 251 -3.18 4.29 22.81
CA ALA A 251 -3.75 3.42 23.82
C ALA A 251 -3.68 1.92 23.45
N LEU A 252 -3.79 1.59 22.16
CA LEU A 252 -4.01 0.20 21.71
C LEU A 252 -2.86 -0.38 20.90
N LEU A 253 -2.21 0.42 20.06
CA LEU A 253 -1.19 -0.07 19.11
C LEU A 253 0.23 0.18 19.61
N TRP A 254 0.42 1.03 20.62
CA TRP A 254 1.74 1.40 21.13
C TRP A 254 2.35 0.28 21.98
N ASP A 255 3.48 -0.26 21.53
CA ASP A 255 4.32 -1.15 22.31
C ASP A 255 5.40 -0.34 23.03
N ALA A 256 5.19 -0.08 24.32
CA ALA A 256 6.13 0.68 25.13
C ALA A 256 7.48 -0.03 25.35
N GLN A 257 7.54 -1.36 25.21
CA GLN A 257 8.78 -2.11 25.37
C GLN A 257 9.61 -2.07 24.08
N ALA A 258 8.96 -2.21 22.92
CA ALA A 258 9.62 -2.15 21.63
C ALA A 258 9.83 -0.71 21.11
N GLY A 259 9.10 0.26 21.66
CA GLY A 259 9.18 1.66 21.24
C GLY A 259 8.56 1.91 19.86
N ILE A 260 7.59 1.11 19.45
CA ILE A 260 6.96 1.17 18.12
C ILE A 260 5.46 0.98 18.22
N TYR A 261 4.72 1.42 17.20
CA TYR A 261 3.33 1.00 17.00
C TYR A 261 3.28 -0.34 16.24
N ASN A 262 2.48 -1.26 16.73
CA ASN A 262 2.26 -2.58 16.13
C ASN A 262 0.78 -2.80 15.83
N ASP A 263 0.45 -3.82 15.03
CA ASP A 263 -0.95 -4.20 14.83
C ASP A 263 -1.57 -4.69 16.14
N TRP A 264 -2.83 -4.37 16.37
CA TRP A 264 -3.57 -4.77 17.57
C TRP A 264 -4.70 -5.73 17.21
N ASN A 265 -4.70 -6.94 17.77
CA ASN A 265 -5.82 -7.84 17.70
C ASN A 265 -6.87 -7.40 18.74
N PHE A 266 -7.99 -6.85 18.30
CA PHE A 266 -9.02 -6.32 19.22
C PHE A 266 -9.97 -7.39 19.76
N LYS A 267 -9.91 -8.62 19.26
CA LYS A 267 -10.68 -9.75 19.80
C LYS A 267 -9.94 -10.44 20.94
N GLU A 268 -8.64 -10.60 20.79
CA GLU A 268 -7.76 -11.22 21.79
C GLU A 268 -7.10 -10.20 22.72
N GLU A 269 -7.29 -8.91 22.44
CA GLU A 269 -6.72 -7.79 23.18
C GLU A 269 -5.20 -7.91 23.37
N ARG A 270 -4.50 -8.12 22.26
CA ARG A 270 -3.03 -8.22 22.24
C ARG A 270 -2.41 -7.61 20.99
N LEU A 271 -1.15 -7.22 21.10
CA LEU A 271 -0.33 -6.84 19.97
C LEU A 271 0.02 -8.07 19.10
N THR A 272 0.28 -7.83 17.82
CA THR A 272 0.82 -8.86 16.93
C THR A 272 2.20 -9.33 17.39
N PRO A 273 2.53 -10.62 17.29
CA PRO A 273 3.88 -11.11 17.53
C PRO A 273 4.81 -10.91 16.32
N VAL A 274 4.29 -10.43 15.18
CA VAL A 274 5.07 -10.26 13.94
C VAL A 274 5.42 -8.79 13.73
N HIS A 275 6.69 -8.43 13.94
CA HIS A 275 7.18 -7.11 13.60
C HIS A 275 7.39 -6.96 12.10
N SER A 276 6.92 -5.84 11.53
CA SER A 276 6.92 -5.63 10.09
C SER A 276 7.18 -4.19 9.70
N ALA A 277 7.49 -3.97 8.42
CA ALA A 277 7.65 -2.63 7.84
C ALA A 277 6.38 -1.76 7.97
N ALA A 278 5.22 -2.35 8.30
CA ALA A 278 4.01 -1.58 8.57
C ALA A 278 4.16 -0.62 9.76
N SER A 279 4.97 -1.00 10.77
CA SER A 279 5.27 -0.16 11.92
C SER A 279 6.12 1.07 11.57
N LEU A 280 6.54 1.24 10.31
CA LEU A 280 7.20 2.44 9.81
C LEU A 280 6.22 3.46 9.17
N TYR A 281 4.95 3.10 8.98
CA TYR A 281 3.93 4.05 8.50
C TYR A 281 3.69 5.25 9.44
N PRO A 282 3.79 5.12 10.79
CA PRO A 282 3.77 6.27 11.69
C PRO A 282 4.88 7.30 11.39
N LEU A 283 6.07 6.88 10.97
CA LEU A 283 7.10 7.81 10.49
C LEU A 283 6.66 8.51 9.19
N PHE A 284 6.11 7.74 8.25
CA PHE A 284 5.65 8.24 6.94
C PHE A 284 4.60 9.35 7.06
N VAL A 285 3.66 9.24 7.99
CA VAL A 285 2.58 10.22 8.20
C VAL A 285 2.85 11.25 9.30
N GLY A 286 4.05 11.27 9.88
CA GLY A 286 4.40 12.22 10.94
C GLY A 286 3.66 11.99 12.28
N LEU A 287 3.35 10.72 12.59
CA LEU A 287 2.65 10.30 13.80
C LEU A 287 3.57 9.72 14.89
N SER A 288 4.74 9.19 14.53
CA SER A 288 5.65 8.51 15.47
C SER A 288 5.86 9.26 16.80
N LYS A 289 5.88 8.47 17.87
CA LYS A 289 6.12 8.90 19.25
C LYS A 289 7.58 8.74 19.67
N ASP A 290 8.27 7.77 19.08
CA ASP A 290 9.69 7.49 19.33
C ASP A 290 10.37 6.94 18.07
N ALA A 291 10.89 7.85 17.26
CA ALA A 291 11.60 7.51 16.03
C ALA A 291 12.84 6.61 16.24
N GLU A 292 13.38 6.52 17.47
CA GLU A 292 14.51 5.62 17.75
C GLU A 292 14.07 4.15 17.83
N GLY A 293 12.86 3.87 18.33
CA GLY A 293 12.29 2.52 18.30
C GLY A 293 12.03 2.04 16.88
N GLU A 294 11.43 2.90 16.03
CA GLU A 294 11.25 2.57 14.62
C GLU A 294 12.59 2.48 13.86
N ARG A 295 13.60 3.26 14.25
CA ARG A 295 14.98 3.11 13.72
C ARG A 295 15.57 1.75 14.08
N ALA A 296 15.40 1.29 15.32
CA ALA A 296 15.87 -0.02 15.76
C ALA A 296 15.14 -1.16 15.03
N LEU A 297 13.83 -1.03 14.80
CA LEU A 297 13.08 -1.96 13.96
C LEU A 297 13.60 -1.96 12.52
N LEU A 298 13.80 -0.78 11.92
CA LEU A 298 14.31 -0.66 10.57
C LEU A 298 15.64 -1.40 10.41
N GLN A 299 16.56 -1.28 11.38
CA GLN A 299 17.82 -2.01 11.37
C GLN A 299 17.64 -3.54 11.31
N GLN A 300 16.61 -4.09 11.96
CA GLN A 300 16.27 -5.51 11.91
C GLN A 300 15.66 -5.93 10.56
N LEU A 301 14.94 -5.02 9.89
CA LEU A 301 14.35 -5.27 8.57
C LEU A 301 15.36 -5.11 7.41
N MET A 302 16.49 -4.43 7.65
CA MET A 302 17.46 -4.10 6.60
C MET A 302 18.25 -5.33 6.12
N VAL A 303 18.02 -5.74 4.88
CA VAL A 303 18.67 -6.86 4.18
C VAL A 303 19.67 -6.36 3.12
N PRO A 304 20.55 -7.21 2.54
CA PRO A 304 21.57 -6.76 1.59
C PRO A 304 21.04 -5.97 0.37
N TYR A 305 19.80 -6.25 -0.05
CA TYR A 305 19.16 -5.67 -1.23
C TYR A 305 17.87 -4.89 -0.93
N GLY A 306 17.76 -4.31 0.27
CA GLY A 306 16.68 -3.38 0.62
C GLY A 306 16.26 -3.55 2.07
N MET A 307 14.97 -3.38 2.32
CA MET A 307 14.29 -3.66 3.57
C MET A 307 13.23 -4.75 3.34
N ALA A 308 13.28 -5.82 4.13
CA ALA A 308 12.31 -6.90 4.09
C ALA A 308 10.94 -6.43 4.61
N ALA A 309 9.86 -7.10 4.19
CA ALA A 309 8.51 -6.79 4.63
C ALA A 309 8.28 -7.09 6.12
N THR A 310 8.90 -8.14 6.64
CA THR A 310 8.85 -8.54 8.06
C THR A 310 10.27 -8.84 8.57
N VAL A 311 10.42 -8.93 9.90
CA VAL A 311 11.69 -9.37 10.50
C VAL A 311 11.93 -10.86 10.23
N GLU A 312 13.19 -11.29 10.26
CA GLU A 312 13.53 -12.70 10.18
C GLU A 312 13.06 -13.43 11.45
N GLN A 313 12.24 -14.45 11.29
CA GLN A 313 11.77 -15.33 12.36
C GLN A 313 11.32 -16.67 11.77
N ASP A 314 11.02 -17.63 12.65
CA ASP A 314 10.53 -18.95 12.25
C ASP A 314 9.03 -18.89 11.93
N TYR A 315 8.70 -18.67 10.66
CA TYR A 315 7.32 -18.64 10.17
C TYR A 315 6.84 -20.04 9.83
N ALA A 316 5.60 -20.36 10.20
CA ALA A 316 4.97 -21.63 9.80
C ALA A 316 4.85 -21.76 8.26
N ASN A 317 4.56 -20.64 7.59
CA ASN A 317 4.56 -20.50 6.14
C ASN A 317 5.28 -19.19 5.80
N ILE A 318 6.16 -19.20 4.81
CA ILE A 318 6.78 -17.98 4.30
C ILE A 318 5.93 -17.54 3.10
N TYR A 319 5.42 -16.31 3.16
CA TYR A 319 4.64 -15.71 2.09
C TYR A 319 5.43 -14.62 1.35
N GLN A 320 4.89 -14.15 0.24
CA GLN A 320 5.58 -13.15 -0.60
C GLN A 320 5.82 -11.81 0.11
N TRP A 321 4.97 -11.44 1.08
CA TRP A 321 5.12 -10.25 1.93
C TRP A 321 5.71 -10.57 3.32
N ASP A 322 6.50 -11.64 3.43
CA ASP A 322 7.34 -11.93 4.61
C ASP A 322 8.82 -11.85 4.26
N TYR A 323 9.69 -11.89 5.27
CA TYR A 323 11.14 -12.02 5.10
C TYR A 323 11.51 -13.23 4.21
N PRO A 324 12.48 -13.10 3.27
CA PRO A 324 13.29 -11.92 2.96
C PRO A 324 12.70 -11.05 1.83
N GLY A 325 11.40 -11.12 1.55
CA GLY A 325 10.73 -10.40 0.47
C GLY A 325 10.87 -8.88 0.57
N VAL A 326 11.39 -8.25 -0.48
CA VAL A 326 11.57 -6.81 -0.63
C VAL A 326 10.58 -6.26 -1.65
N TRP A 327 9.74 -5.34 -1.19
CA TRP A 327 8.69 -4.71 -1.99
C TRP A 327 8.94 -3.22 -2.17
N PRO A 328 8.90 -2.70 -3.42
CA PRO A 328 9.16 -1.29 -3.72
C PRO A 328 8.31 -0.30 -2.88
N PRO A 329 6.98 -0.49 -2.72
CA PRO A 329 6.15 0.37 -1.87
C PRO A 329 6.70 0.59 -0.46
N LEU A 330 7.17 -0.49 0.19
CA LEU A 330 7.66 -0.43 1.57
C LEU A 330 8.97 0.35 1.67
N GLN A 331 9.81 0.29 0.64
CA GLN A 331 11.05 1.05 0.59
C GLN A 331 10.75 2.55 0.55
N TYR A 332 9.77 2.96 -0.25
CA TYR A 332 9.37 4.36 -0.35
C TYR A 332 8.78 4.89 0.96
N VAL A 333 7.86 4.14 1.57
CA VAL A 333 7.24 4.52 2.85
C VAL A 333 8.30 4.69 3.94
N ALA A 334 9.20 3.72 4.07
CA ALA A 334 10.30 3.79 5.05
C ALA A 334 11.27 4.94 4.75
N TYR A 335 11.61 5.16 3.48
CA TYR A 335 12.49 6.25 3.04
C TYR A 335 11.92 7.62 3.42
N VAL A 336 10.68 7.91 3.02
CA VAL A 336 10.02 9.19 3.33
C VAL A 336 9.80 9.33 4.84
N GLY A 337 9.41 8.26 5.52
CA GLY A 337 9.29 8.26 6.97
C GLY A 337 10.60 8.63 7.68
N CYS A 338 11.72 8.06 7.24
CA CYS A 338 13.04 8.42 7.75
C CYS A 338 13.35 9.92 7.53
N LEU A 339 13.06 10.46 6.34
CA LEU A 339 13.29 11.87 6.04
C LEU A 339 12.45 12.80 6.93
N ASN A 340 11.19 12.46 7.21
CA ASN A 340 10.32 13.25 8.09
C ASN A 340 10.88 13.41 9.51
N TYR A 341 11.76 12.51 9.95
CA TYR A 341 12.36 12.50 11.29
C TYR A 341 13.89 12.74 11.27
N GLY A 342 14.43 13.24 10.15
CA GLY A 342 15.87 13.56 10.05
C GLY A 342 16.81 12.35 10.00
N MET A 343 16.29 11.14 9.77
CA MET A 343 17.03 9.88 9.68
C MET A 343 17.66 9.71 8.29
N THR A 344 18.48 10.68 7.89
CA THR A 344 18.98 10.78 6.51
C THR A 344 19.92 9.63 6.13
N ALA A 345 20.65 9.07 7.09
CA ALA A 345 21.55 7.94 6.85
C ALA A 345 20.77 6.65 6.56
N GLU A 346 19.71 6.39 7.32
CA GLU A 346 18.80 5.28 7.14
C GLU A 346 18.05 5.39 5.81
N ALA A 347 17.53 6.59 5.49
CA ALA A 347 16.90 6.86 4.20
C ALA A 347 17.87 6.55 3.04
N ALA A 348 19.10 7.04 3.10
CA ALA A 348 20.11 6.75 2.08
C ALA A 348 20.41 5.24 1.96
N ALA A 349 20.49 4.52 3.09
CA ALA A 349 20.71 3.08 3.10
C ALA A 349 19.56 2.30 2.44
N ILE A 350 18.29 2.64 2.73
CA ILE A 350 17.11 2.04 2.07
C ILE A 350 17.20 2.24 0.55
N ARG A 351 17.37 3.51 0.13
CA ARG A 351 17.48 3.89 -1.28
C ARG A 351 18.58 3.10 -1.99
N ASP A 352 19.79 3.11 -1.44
CA ASP A 352 20.96 2.56 -2.12
C ASP A 352 20.89 1.02 -2.19
N ARG A 353 20.38 0.34 -1.16
CA ARG A 353 20.20 -1.11 -1.20
C ARG A 353 19.08 -1.54 -2.14
N TYR A 354 17.96 -0.81 -2.18
CA TYR A 354 16.89 -1.09 -3.13
C TYR A 354 17.31 -0.84 -4.58
N VAL A 355 17.97 0.29 -4.87
CA VAL A 355 18.52 0.57 -6.20
C VAL A 355 19.50 -0.52 -6.62
N LYS A 356 20.36 -0.98 -5.71
CA LYS A 356 21.27 -2.11 -5.96
C LYS A 356 20.51 -3.41 -6.30
N ALA A 357 19.37 -3.68 -5.67
CA ALA A 357 18.53 -4.84 -5.97
C ALA A 357 18.04 -4.81 -7.42
N VAL A 358 17.43 -3.69 -7.79
CA VAL A 358 16.88 -3.48 -9.13
C VAL A 358 17.97 -3.56 -10.19
N GLU A 359 19.11 -2.89 -9.97
CA GLU A 359 20.25 -2.93 -10.91
C GLU A 359 20.91 -4.31 -11.01
N THR A 360 20.87 -5.11 -9.95
CA THR A 360 21.43 -6.47 -9.97
C THR A 360 20.52 -7.42 -10.73
N ALA A 361 19.23 -7.44 -10.40
CA ALA A 361 18.25 -8.24 -11.12
C ALA A 361 18.22 -7.90 -12.62
N PHE A 362 18.21 -6.60 -12.95
CA PHE A 362 18.13 -6.17 -14.35
C PHE A 362 19.34 -6.62 -15.17
N ARG A 363 20.56 -6.62 -14.60
CA ARG A 363 21.76 -7.12 -15.28
C ARG A 363 21.68 -8.62 -15.60
N GLU A 364 21.01 -9.39 -14.75
CA GLU A 364 20.86 -10.84 -14.93
C GLU A 364 19.69 -11.18 -15.88
N THR A 365 18.59 -10.46 -15.80
CA THR A 365 17.33 -10.85 -16.46
C THR A 365 16.89 -9.91 -17.59
N GLY A 366 17.45 -8.72 -17.69
CA GLY A 366 17.02 -7.67 -18.62
C GLY A 366 15.63 -7.09 -18.35
N MET A 367 15.08 -7.30 -17.15
CA MET A 367 13.70 -6.93 -16.78
C MET A 367 13.63 -6.32 -15.38
N LEU A 368 12.55 -5.59 -15.13
CA LEU A 368 12.14 -5.12 -13.80
C LEU A 368 11.06 -6.04 -13.25
N TRP A 369 11.02 -6.22 -11.93
CA TRP A 369 10.19 -7.24 -11.28
C TRP A 369 9.29 -6.64 -10.22
N GLU A 370 8.18 -7.30 -9.98
CA GLU A 370 7.19 -6.93 -8.97
C GLU A 370 7.80 -6.79 -7.56
N LYS A 371 8.66 -7.76 -7.22
CA LYS A 371 9.24 -7.99 -5.89
C LYS A 371 10.59 -8.71 -6.02
N TYR A 372 11.42 -8.56 -5.00
CA TYR A 372 12.80 -9.03 -5.00
C TYR A 372 13.11 -9.84 -3.74
N ASP A 373 13.97 -10.83 -3.87
CA ASP A 373 14.56 -11.54 -2.74
C ASP A 373 15.65 -10.65 -2.13
N GLY A 374 15.49 -10.28 -0.85
CA GLY A 374 16.36 -9.34 -0.16
C GLY A 374 17.80 -9.82 0.05
N ILE A 375 18.07 -11.12 -0.14
CA ILE A 375 19.39 -11.74 0.06
C ILE A 375 20.12 -11.89 -1.26
N THR A 376 19.41 -12.23 -2.34
CA THR A 376 20.01 -12.58 -3.64
C THR A 376 19.74 -11.57 -4.75
N ALA A 377 18.83 -10.62 -4.55
CA ALA A 377 18.29 -9.70 -5.57
C ALA A 377 17.49 -10.35 -6.70
N LYS A 378 17.31 -11.68 -6.69
CA LYS A 378 16.51 -12.37 -7.70
C LYS A 378 15.02 -12.04 -7.55
N PRO A 379 14.20 -12.29 -8.57
CA PRO A 379 12.75 -12.26 -8.39
C PRO A 379 12.34 -13.22 -7.26
N PHE A 380 11.51 -12.74 -6.33
CA PHE A 380 11.10 -13.55 -5.18
C PHE A 380 9.91 -14.46 -5.54
N ASP A 381 10.26 -15.65 -6.04
CA ASP A 381 9.31 -16.66 -6.54
C ASP A 381 8.95 -17.67 -5.44
N ILE A 382 7.92 -17.37 -4.65
CA ILE A 382 7.47 -18.24 -3.55
C ILE A 382 6.07 -18.80 -3.76
N GLU A 383 5.06 -17.93 -3.86
CA GLU A 383 3.67 -18.31 -4.10
C GLU A 383 3.44 -18.61 -5.58
N TYR A 384 3.77 -17.64 -6.44
CA TYR A 384 3.71 -17.74 -7.89
C TYR A 384 4.94 -17.03 -8.50
N PRO A 385 5.28 -17.32 -9.78
CA PRO A 385 6.38 -16.65 -10.45
C PRO A 385 6.19 -15.12 -10.45
N ALA A 386 7.17 -14.37 -9.96
CA ALA A 386 7.14 -12.92 -9.95
C ALA A 386 6.95 -12.38 -11.37
N GLN A 387 6.13 -11.34 -11.50
CA GLN A 387 5.79 -10.80 -12.81
C GLN A 387 6.78 -9.70 -13.21
N PRO A 388 7.16 -9.62 -14.51
CA PRO A 388 7.81 -8.42 -15.03
C PRO A 388 6.90 -7.21 -14.83
N LEU A 389 7.37 -6.24 -14.06
CA LEU A 389 6.56 -5.13 -13.56
C LEU A 389 7.23 -3.79 -13.86
N MET A 390 6.42 -2.88 -14.39
CA MET A 390 6.81 -1.49 -14.53
C MET A 390 6.21 -0.68 -13.38
N GLY A 391 4.90 -0.72 -13.19
CA GLY A 391 4.10 -0.03 -12.15
C GLY A 391 4.88 0.68 -11.05
N TRP A 392 4.87 0.15 -9.82
CA TRP A 392 5.63 0.75 -8.73
C TRP A 392 7.15 0.60 -8.90
N THR A 393 7.64 -0.43 -9.59
CA THR A 393 9.08 -0.78 -9.56
C THR A 393 9.89 0.22 -10.38
N ALA A 394 9.49 0.43 -11.63
CA ALA A 394 10.11 1.41 -12.52
C ALA A 394 9.98 2.83 -11.95
N GLN A 395 8.80 3.17 -11.45
CA GLN A 395 8.50 4.51 -10.99
C GLN A 395 9.24 4.85 -9.68
N LEU A 396 9.28 3.94 -8.71
CA LEU A 396 10.06 4.15 -7.49
C LEU A 396 11.56 4.04 -7.74
N TYR A 397 12.02 3.23 -8.69
CA TYR A 397 13.42 3.27 -9.13
C TYR A 397 13.78 4.67 -9.67
N GLN A 398 12.98 5.23 -10.58
CA GLN A 398 13.21 6.59 -11.10
C GLN A 398 13.22 7.64 -9.99
N PHE A 399 12.27 7.57 -9.06
CA PHE A 399 12.24 8.44 -7.88
C PHE A 399 13.55 8.35 -7.08
N PHE A 400 14.00 7.14 -6.73
CA PHE A 400 15.22 6.95 -5.95
C PHE A 400 16.49 7.38 -6.69
N LYS A 401 16.54 7.22 -8.02
CA LYS A 401 17.63 7.73 -8.86
C LYS A 401 17.65 9.25 -8.91
N ALA A 402 16.49 9.91 -8.92
CA ALA A 402 16.39 11.36 -8.83
C ALA A 402 16.87 11.85 -7.45
N ALA A 403 16.49 11.17 -6.37
CA ALA A 403 16.89 11.49 -5.00
C ALA A 403 18.36 11.17 -4.64
N GLN A 404 19.17 10.65 -5.58
CA GLN A 404 20.63 10.53 -5.44
C GLN A 404 21.38 11.81 -5.84
N LYS A 405 20.72 12.68 -6.62
CA LYS A 405 21.27 13.96 -7.08
C LYS A 405 20.97 15.06 -6.08
#